data_AF-A0A392RDM1-F1
#
_entry.id   AF-A0A392RDM1-F1
#
_cell.length_a   1.000
_cell.length_b   1.000
_cell.length_c   1.000
_cell.angle_alpha   90.00
_cell.angle_beta   90.00
_cell.angle_gamma   90.00
#
_symmetry.space_group_name_H-M   'P 1'
#
loop_
_entity.id
_entity.type
_entity.pdbx_description
1 polymer ?
#
loop_
_entity_poly.entity_id
_entity_poly.type
_entity_poly.pdbx_seq_one_letter_code
_entity_poly.pdbx_strand_id
1 'polypeptide(L)'
;MLQTKPKLFVKPTLEESLHLEDVEAISNVLKERHSSHELVAQALDSRGFRVSNSLVMQILKRFSNDWVPAFGFFIWAKTQTPYVHSPEVYNLMVDILGKSKEFDLMWDLVKEMKGLEG
;
A
#
# COMPACT_ATOMS: atom_id res chain seq x y z
N MET A 1 -41.61 -15.65 1.05
CA MET A 1 -40.45 -15.86 0.16
C MET A 1 -39.75 -14.52 -0.02
N LEU A 2 -38.52 -14.37 0.46
CA LEU A 2 -37.74 -13.13 0.33
C LEU A 2 -37.12 -13.11 -1.06
N GLN A 3 -37.63 -12.25 -1.96
CA GLN A 3 -37.01 -11.98 -3.25
C GLN A 3 -35.76 -11.11 -2.99
N THR A 4 -34.58 -11.71 -3.05
CA THR A 4 -33.33 -10.97 -3.06
C THR A 4 -33.22 -10.21 -4.39
N LYS A 5 -33.22 -8.88 -4.33
CA LYS A 5 -32.94 -8.02 -5.50
C LYS A 5 -31.58 -8.41 -6.09
N PRO A 6 -31.45 -8.55 -7.42
CA PRO A 6 -30.18 -8.85 -8.06
C PRO A 6 -29.19 -7.70 -7.78
N LYS A 7 -27.98 -8.04 -7.33
CA LYS A 7 -26.87 -7.09 -7.26
C LYS A 7 -26.60 -6.62 -8.68
N LEU A 8 -26.80 -5.31 -8.93
CA LEU A 8 -26.45 -4.71 -10.21
C LEU A 8 -24.93 -4.90 -10.41
N PHE A 9 -24.56 -5.69 -11.41
CA PHE A 9 -23.16 -5.83 -11.81
C PHE A 9 -22.80 -4.58 -12.62
N VAL A 10 -22.39 -3.52 -11.90
CA VAL A 10 -21.84 -2.33 -12.53
C VAL A 10 -20.47 -2.72 -13.07
N LYS A 11 -20.28 -2.63 -14.40
CA LYS A 11 -18.97 -2.84 -15.00
C LYS A 11 -18.06 -1.69 -14.55
N PRO A 12 -16.84 -1.96 -14.06
CA PRO A 12 -15.92 -0.92 -13.63
C PRO A 12 -15.59 0.00 -14.80
N THR A 13 -15.45 1.28 -14.48
CA THR A 13 -14.99 2.33 -15.39
C THR A 13 -13.55 2.03 -15.82
N LEU A 14 -13.11 2.51 -16.99
CA LEU A 14 -11.75 2.26 -17.50
C LEU A 14 -10.64 2.65 -16.50
N GLU A 15 -10.86 3.72 -15.74
CA GLU A 15 -9.94 4.16 -14.68
C GLU A 15 -9.93 3.18 -13.49
N GLU A 16 -11.09 2.66 -13.10
CA GLU A 16 -11.21 1.66 -12.04
C GLU A 16 -10.61 0.31 -12.46
N SER A 17 -10.75 -0.08 -13.74
CA SER A 17 -10.13 -1.30 -14.27
C SER A 17 -8.61 -1.20 -14.33
N LEU A 18 -8.05 -0.07 -14.75
CA LEU A 18 -6.60 0.18 -14.73
C LEU A 18 -6.07 0.16 -13.29
N HIS A 19 -6.82 0.74 -12.35
CA HIS A 19 -6.48 0.72 -10.93
C HIS A 19 -6.48 -0.72 -10.37
N LEU A 20 -7.46 -1.54 -10.75
CA LEU A 20 -7.54 -2.96 -10.38
C LEU A 20 -6.37 -3.79 -10.94
N GLU A 21 -5.95 -3.53 -12.17
CA GLU A 21 -4.79 -4.21 -12.80
C GLU A 21 -3.49 -3.90 -12.07
N ASP A 22 -3.23 -2.62 -11.75
CA ASP A 22 -2.06 -2.21 -10.97
C ASP A 22 -2.08 -2.82 -9.57
N VAL A 23 -3.25 -2.80 -8.91
CA VAL A 23 -3.44 -3.38 -7.58
C VAL A 23 -3.08 -4.87 -7.58
N GLU A 24 -3.50 -5.64 -8.58
CA GLU A 24 -3.22 -7.07 -8.63
C GLU A 24 -1.78 -7.36 -9.08
N ALA A 25 -1.25 -6.60 -10.03
CA ALA A 25 0.14 -6.70 -10.46
C ALA A 25 1.10 -6.45 -9.29
N ILE A 26 0.91 -5.38 -8.53
CA ILE A 26 1.69 -5.08 -7.32
C ILE A 26 1.51 -6.18 -6.29
N SER A 27 0.27 -6.61 -6.04
CA SER A 27 0.00 -7.68 -5.08
C SER A 27 0.75 -8.98 -5.43
N ASN A 28 0.92 -9.28 -6.71
CA ASN A 28 1.68 -10.46 -7.13
C ASN A 28 3.18 -10.31 -6.84
N VAL A 29 3.77 -9.12 -7.06
CA VAL A 29 5.16 -8.83 -6.66
C VAL A 29 5.36 -9.03 -5.17
N LEU A 30 4.44 -8.48 -4.37
CA LEU A 30 4.55 -8.50 -2.91
C LEU A 30 4.35 -9.89 -2.31
N LYS A 31 3.65 -10.80 -3.01
CA LYS A 31 3.51 -12.21 -2.61
C LYS A 31 4.75 -13.05 -2.90
N GLU A 32 5.68 -12.57 -3.74
CA GLU A 32 6.95 -13.25 -3.97
C GLU A 32 7.79 -13.24 -2.68
N ARG A 33 8.65 -14.25 -2.50
CA ARG A 33 9.50 -14.32 -1.30
C ARG A 33 10.64 -13.31 -1.41
N HIS A 34 10.52 -12.22 -0.67
CA HIS A 34 11.59 -11.24 -0.48
C HIS A 34 12.17 -11.40 0.92
N SER A 35 13.50 -11.38 1.05
CA SER A 35 14.16 -11.53 2.36
C SER A 35 14.23 -10.22 3.16
N SER A 36 13.92 -9.08 2.55
CA SER A 36 13.90 -7.77 3.21
C SER A 36 12.98 -6.79 2.50
N HIS A 37 12.63 -5.69 3.17
CA HIS A 37 11.79 -4.64 2.61
C HIS A 37 12.48 -3.83 1.50
N GLU A 38 13.82 -3.76 1.49
CA GLU A 38 14.58 -3.12 0.41
C GLU A 38 14.46 -3.89 -0.91
N LEU A 39 14.48 -5.23 -0.85
CA LEU A 39 14.29 -6.07 -2.03
C LEU A 39 12.88 -5.94 -2.60
N VAL A 40 11.88 -5.79 -1.73
CA VAL A 40 10.52 -5.48 -2.14
C VAL A 40 10.48 -4.17 -2.93
N ALA A 41 11.10 -3.11 -2.41
CA ALA A 41 11.13 -1.80 -3.08
C ALA A 41 11.82 -1.88 -4.45
N GLN A 42 12.96 -2.57 -4.53
CA GLN A 42 13.69 -2.77 -5.78
C GLN A 42 12.87 -3.54 -6.84
N ALA A 43 12.08 -4.54 -6.43
CA ALA A 43 11.25 -5.32 -7.34
C ALA A 43 10.11 -4.51 -8.01
N LEU A 44 9.76 -3.36 -7.42
CA LEU A 44 8.70 -2.46 -7.91
C LEU A 44 9.25 -1.37 -8.84
N ASP A 45 10.49 -0.91 -8.66
CA ASP A 45 11.10 0.18 -9.44
C ASP A 45 11.09 -0.06 -10.96
N SER A 46 11.23 -1.31 -11.39
CA SER A 46 11.32 -1.63 -12.82
C SER A 46 9.98 -1.65 -13.56
N ARG A 47 8.84 -1.36 -12.90
CA ARG A 47 7.50 -1.65 -13.44
C ARG A 47 6.65 -0.43 -13.80
N GLY A 48 7.09 0.78 -13.50
CA GLY A 48 6.47 2.02 -14.00
C GLY A 48 5.05 2.31 -13.51
N PHE A 49 4.66 1.77 -12.36
CA PHE A 49 3.34 1.99 -11.78
C PHE A 49 3.09 3.47 -11.43
N ARG A 50 1.85 3.94 -11.64
CA ARG A 50 1.45 5.28 -11.19
C ARG A 50 0.91 5.24 -9.78
N VAL A 51 1.63 5.88 -8.86
CA VAL A 51 1.26 5.88 -7.43
C VAL A 51 0.15 6.89 -7.14
N SER A 52 -0.85 6.46 -6.37
CA SER A 52 -1.92 7.30 -5.83
C SER A 52 -2.24 6.89 -4.39
N ASN A 53 -2.83 7.78 -3.60
CA ASN A 53 -3.22 7.46 -2.22
C ASN A 53 -4.21 6.29 -2.16
N SER A 54 -5.14 6.21 -3.12
CA SER A 54 -6.08 5.08 -3.22
C SER A 54 -5.34 3.76 -3.46
N LEU A 55 -4.39 3.73 -4.39
CA LEU A 55 -3.58 2.53 -4.67
C LEU A 55 -2.82 2.09 -3.42
N VAL A 56 -2.12 3.03 -2.79
CA VAL A 56 -1.29 2.74 -1.62
C VAL A 56 -2.12 2.21 -0.46
N MET A 57 -3.25 2.86 -0.16
CA MET A 57 -4.18 2.42 0.88
C MET A 57 -4.73 1.02 0.62
N GLN A 58 -5.06 0.69 -0.62
CA GLN A 58 -5.59 -0.64 -0.98
C GLN A 58 -4.54 -1.74 -0.80
N ILE A 59 -3.31 -1.51 -1.25
CA ILE A 59 -2.20 -2.44 -1.09
C ILE A 59 -1.87 -2.64 0.40
N LEU A 60 -1.67 -1.55 1.16
CA LEU A 60 -1.35 -1.66 2.59
C LEU A 60 -2.45 -2.39 3.38
N LYS A 61 -3.73 -2.16 3.06
CA LYS A 61 -4.83 -2.92 3.68
C LYS A 61 -4.73 -4.41 3.36
N ARG A 62 -4.42 -4.77 2.11
CA ARG A 62 -4.29 -6.18 1.69
C ARG A 62 -3.13 -6.89 2.38
N PHE A 63 -2.01 -6.20 2.58
CA PHE A 63 -0.81 -6.74 3.23
C PHE A 63 -0.72 -6.35 4.73
N SER A 64 -1.84 -6.00 5.35
CA SER A 64 -1.84 -5.44 6.71
C SER A 64 -1.38 -6.39 7.83
N ASN A 65 -1.22 -7.68 7.52
CA ASN A 65 -0.69 -8.70 8.44
C ASN A 65 0.73 -9.18 8.05
N ASP A 66 1.31 -8.62 6.99
CA ASP A 66 2.65 -8.96 6.52
C ASP A 66 3.48 -7.69 6.36
N TRP A 67 4.20 -7.34 7.43
CA TRP A 67 4.80 -6.02 7.54
C TRP A 67 5.96 -5.80 6.56
N VAL A 68 6.72 -6.84 6.22
CA VAL A 68 7.90 -6.72 5.33
C VAL A 68 7.50 -6.24 3.92
N PRO A 69 6.56 -6.89 3.20
CA PRO A 69 6.11 -6.40 1.90
C PRO A 69 5.34 -5.08 2.02
N ALA A 70 4.55 -4.88 3.08
CA ALA A 70 3.82 -3.63 3.27
C ALA A 70 4.76 -2.43 3.44
N PHE A 71 5.78 -2.57 4.28
CA PHE A 71 6.75 -1.52 4.56
C PHE A 71 7.67 -1.25 3.35
N GLY A 72 8.11 -2.30 2.66
CA GLY A 72 8.89 -2.15 1.42
C GLY A 72 8.14 -1.39 0.34
N PHE A 73 6.85 -1.72 0.16
CA PHE A 73 5.97 -0.99 -0.75
C PHE A 73 5.73 0.46 -0.30
N PHE A 74 5.56 0.71 1.00
CA PHE A 74 5.43 2.06 1.55
C PHE A 74 6.66 2.92 1.22
N ILE A 75 7.86 2.42 1.50
CA ILE A 75 9.11 3.13 1.21
C ILE A 75 9.28 3.37 -0.30
N TRP A 76 8.99 2.37 -1.12
CA TRP A 76 9.01 2.53 -2.58
C TRP A 76 8.02 3.59 -3.07
N ALA A 77 6.78 3.58 -2.58
CA ALA A 77 5.77 4.55 -2.98
C ALA A 77 6.23 5.98 -2.65
N LYS A 78 6.87 6.19 -1.50
CA LYS A 78 7.44 7.49 -1.08
C LYS A 78 8.49 8.04 -2.05
N THR A 79 9.22 7.20 -2.79
CA THR A 79 10.23 7.65 -3.77
C THR A 79 9.62 8.07 -5.12
N GLN A 80 8.35 7.74 -5.39
CA GLN A 80 7.72 8.02 -6.66
C GLN A 80 7.26 9.48 -6.74
N THR A 81 8.02 10.34 -7.40
CA THR A 81 7.63 11.76 -7.58
C THR A 81 6.50 11.88 -8.63
N PRO A 82 5.46 12.71 -8.43
CA PRO A 82 5.26 13.72 -7.37
C PRO A 82 4.39 13.24 -6.19
N TYR A 83 4.30 11.94 -5.95
CA TYR A 83 3.45 11.39 -4.91
C TYR A 83 4.02 11.69 -3.51
N VAL A 84 3.10 11.97 -2.57
CA VAL A 84 3.39 12.18 -1.16
C VAL A 84 2.36 11.40 -0.36
N HIS A 85 2.82 10.68 0.67
CA HIS A 85 1.94 9.96 1.57
C HIS A 85 0.99 10.92 2.29
N SER A 86 -0.30 10.59 2.32
CA SER A 86 -1.24 11.28 3.18
C SER A 86 -1.10 10.82 4.64
N PRO A 87 -1.58 11.61 5.62
CA PRO A 87 -1.58 11.20 7.03
C PRO A 87 -2.25 9.84 7.26
N GLU A 88 -3.30 9.51 6.50
CA GLU A 88 -4.00 8.22 6.58
C GLU A 88 -3.11 7.04 6.17
N VAL A 89 -2.24 7.25 5.19
CA VAL A 89 -1.27 6.23 4.75
C VAL A 89 -0.22 5.98 5.83
N TYR A 90 0.30 7.03 6.48
CA TYR A 90 1.19 6.87 7.63
C TYR A 90 0.50 6.15 8.79
N ASN A 91 -0.71 6.56 9.17
CA ASN A 91 -1.46 5.93 10.25
C ASN A 91 -1.64 4.43 10.01
N LEU A 92 -1.99 4.05 8.77
CA LEU A 92 -2.13 2.66 8.40
C LEU A 92 -0.81 1.89 8.50
N MET A 93 0.32 2.48 8.08
CA MET A 93 1.62 1.83 8.18
C MET A 93 2.09 1.70 9.64
N VAL A 94 1.85 2.72 10.48
CA VAL A 94 2.10 2.68 11.93
C VAL A 94 1.30 1.55 12.57
N ASP A 95 0.02 1.39 12.21
CA ASP A 95 -0.83 0.29 12.70
C ASP A 95 -0.28 -1.09 12.30
N ILE A 96 0.21 -1.25 11.07
CA ILE A 96 0.78 -2.51 10.56
C ILE A 96 2.05 -2.88 11.35
N LEU A 97 2.99 -1.93 11.50
CA LEU A 97 4.23 -2.16 12.25
C LEU A 97 3.94 -2.44 13.74
N GLY A 98 2.99 -1.71 14.33
CA GLY A 98 2.55 -1.92 15.71
C GLY A 98 1.98 -3.32 15.94
N LYS A 99 1.16 -3.84 15.00
CA LYS A 99 0.62 -5.22 15.06
C LYS A 99 1.73 -6.27 14.98
N SER A 100 2.76 -6.02 14.18
CA SER A 100 3.92 -6.91 14.04
C SER A 100 4.99 -6.73 15.11
N LYS A 101 4.83 -5.76 16.03
CA LYS A 101 5.78 -5.40 17.09
C LYS A 101 7.11 -4.84 16.59
N GLU A 102 7.13 -4.28 15.39
CA GLU A 102 8.28 -3.57 14.81
C GLU A 102 8.33 -2.13 15.32
N PHE A 103 8.54 -1.96 16.62
CA PHE A 103 8.35 -0.68 17.30
C PHE A 103 9.37 0.39 16.91
N ASP A 104 10.60 0.00 16.61
CA ASP A 104 11.65 0.95 16.22
C ASP A 104 11.26 1.66 14.90
N LEU A 105 10.90 0.87 13.88
CA LEU A 105 10.40 1.38 12.60
C LEU A 105 9.11 2.20 12.77
N MET A 106 8.19 1.72 13.61
CA MET A 106 6.94 2.42 13.90
C MET A 106 7.20 3.82 14.48
N TRP A 107 8.11 3.93 15.47
CA TRP A 107 8.46 5.20 16.08
C TRP A 107 9.17 6.14 15.13
N ASP A 108 9.99 5.62 14.22
CA ASP A 108 10.64 6.44 13.21
C ASP A 108 9.62 7.07 12.25
N LEU A 109 8.57 6.35 11.86
CA LEU A 109 7.45 6.92 11.10
C LEU A 109 6.70 8.00 11.89
N VAL A 110 6.44 7.79 13.18
CA VAL A 110 5.76 8.78 14.03
C VAL A 110 6.60 10.07 14.17
N LYS A 111 7.92 9.95 14.29
CA LYS A 111 8.83 11.11 14.30
C LYS A 111 8.84 11.82 12.96
N GLU A 112 8.84 11.07 11.86
CA GLU A 112 8.79 11.62 10.51
C GLU A 112 7.53 12.48 10.31
N MET A 113 6.36 11.99 10.74
CA MET A 113 5.10 12.75 10.67
C MET A 113 5.19 14.08 11.43
N LYS A 114 5.80 14.10 12.61
CA LYS A 114 5.98 15.33 13.42
C LYS A 114 6.96 16.31 12.78
N GLY A 115 7.92 15.83 11.99
CA GLY A 115 8.87 16.66 11.25
C GLY A 115 8.27 17.32 10.00
N LEU A 116 7.09 16.89 9.54
CA LEU A 116 6.36 17.47 8.41
C LEU A 116 5.48 18.67 8.80
N GLU A 117 5.37 19.00 10.09
CA GLU A 117 4.64 20.19 10.61
C GLU A 117 5.52 21.46 10.72
N GLY A 118 6.69 21.49 10.07
CA GLY A 118 7.64 22.61 10.07
C GLY A 118 7.51 23.54 8.87
#